data_AF-A0A6L8UTM4-F1
#
_entry.id   AF-A0A6L8UTM4-F1
#
_cell.length_a   1.000
_cell.length_b   1.000
_cell.length_c   1.000
_cell.angle_alpha   90.00
_cell.angle_beta   90.00
_cell.angle_gamma   90.00
#
_symmetry.space_group_name_H-M   'P 1'
#
loop_
_entity.id
_entity.type
_entity.pdbx_description
1 polymer ?
#
loop_
_entity_poly.entity_id
_entity_poly.type
_entity_poly.pdbx_seq_one_letter_code
_entity_poly.pdbx_strand_id
1 'polypeptide(L)'
;MEWYSKVLKNYVGFSGRAQRKEYWMFVLFNLIISIILAILESLLGITNVLTGLYSLAVLLPSLAVAFRRLHDTGRSAWWILIGLIPLIGAIILIVFYCQDSDPNENQHGPNPKQ
;
A
#
# COMPACT_ATOMS: atom_id res chain seq x y z
N MET A 1 -13.03 -4.48 5.35
CA MET A 1 -13.13 -3.03 5.67
C MET A 1 -12.21 -2.60 6.79
N GLU A 2 -12.04 -3.39 7.86
CA GLU A 2 -11.17 -3.01 8.99
C GLU A 2 -9.74 -2.62 8.58
N TRP A 3 -9.08 -3.42 7.73
CA TRP A 3 -7.73 -3.10 7.23
C TRP A 3 -7.65 -1.81 6.44
N TYR A 4 -8.66 -1.52 5.60
CA TYR A 4 -8.71 -0.28 4.84
C TYR A 4 -8.87 0.93 5.76
N SER A 5 -9.79 0.85 6.72
CA SER A 5 -9.97 1.88 7.75
C SER A 5 -8.71 2.07 8.59
N LYS A 6 -8.01 0.98 8.95
CA LYS A 6 -6.75 1.03 9.71
C LYS A 6 -5.68 1.84 8.98
N VAL A 7 -5.50 1.61 7.68
CA VAL A 7 -4.52 2.35 6.87
C VAL A 7 -4.93 3.81 6.73
N LEU A 8 -6.21 4.11 6.51
CA LEU A 8 -6.69 5.50 6.43
C LEU A 8 -6.60 6.25 7.75
N LYS A 9 -6.85 5.59 8.89
CA LYS A 9 -6.63 6.17 10.22
C LYS A 9 -5.15 6.46 10.47
N ASN A 10 -4.26 5.65 9.91
CA ASN A 10 -2.81 5.88 9.94
C ASN A 10 -2.30 6.51 8.64
N TYR A 11 -2.92 7.64 8.27
CA TYR A 11 -2.79 8.27 6.95
C TYR A 11 -1.35 8.58 6.52
N VAL A 12 -0.51 9.06 7.45
CA VAL A 12 0.90 9.44 7.24
C VAL A 12 1.85 8.74 8.23
N GLY A 13 1.46 7.56 8.73
CA GLY A 13 2.34 6.78 9.59
C GLY A 13 3.37 6.00 8.81
N PHE A 14 4.54 6.60 8.58
CA PHE A 14 5.68 5.97 7.91
C PHE A 14 6.52 5.09 8.84
N SER A 15 6.21 5.07 10.14
CA SER A 15 6.87 4.23 11.15
C SER A 15 6.05 2.97 11.46
N GLY A 16 6.71 1.97 12.01
CA GLY A 16 6.09 0.70 12.39
C GLY A 16 6.07 -0.33 11.26
N ARG A 17 5.25 -1.37 11.46
CA ARG A 17 5.18 -2.57 10.60
C ARG A 17 3.76 -2.77 10.07
N ALA A 18 3.65 -3.23 8.83
CA ALA A 18 2.40 -3.63 8.22
C ALA A 18 2.48 -5.08 7.74
N GLN A 19 1.62 -5.93 8.29
CA GLN A 19 1.56 -7.33 7.88
C GLN A 19 1.06 -7.48 6.43
N ARG A 20 1.35 -8.63 5.82
CA ARG A 20 0.91 -8.95 4.45
C ARG A 20 -0.59 -8.73 4.22
N LYS A 21 -1.44 -9.18 5.15
CA LYS A 21 -2.90 -9.03 5.03
C LYS A 21 -3.33 -7.56 5.02
N GLU A 22 -2.70 -6.71 5.83
CA GLU A 22 -3.00 -5.28 5.88
C GLU A 22 -2.69 -4.61 4.53
N TYR A 23 -1.51 -4.88 3.98
CA TYR A 23 -1.06 -4.33 2.70
C TYR A 23 -1.96 -4.79 1.54
N TRP A 24 -2.15 -6.10 1.36
CA TRP A 24 -2.90 -6.62 0.21
C TRP A 24 -4.41 -6.34 0.29
N MET A 25 -5.00 -6.30 1.48
CA MET A 25 -6.39 -5.87 1.61
C MET A 25 -6.55 -4.39 1.27
N PHE A 26 -5.61 -3.53 1.67
CA PHE A 26 -5.64 -2.13 1.26
C PHE A 26 -5.53 -1.99 -0.26
N VAL A 27 -4.59 -2.66 -0.90
CA VAL A 27 -4.44 -2.68 -2.38
C VAL A 27 -5.73 -3.17 -3.05
N LEU A 28 -6.32 -4.26 -2.57
CA LEU A 28 -7.56 -4.82 -3.10
C LEU A 28 -8.73 -3.81 -3.03
N PHE A 29 -8.91 -3.13 -1.90
CA PHE A 29 -9.98 -2.13 -1.77
C PHE A 29 -9.75 -0.92 -2.67
N ASN A 30 -8.51 -0.42 -2.79
CA ASN A 30 -8.20 0.65 -3.74
C ASN A 30 -8.49 0.24 -5.18
N LEU A 31 -8.18 -1.01 -5.56
CA LEU A 31 -8.48 -1.55 -6.88
C LEU A 31 -9.99 -1.56 -7.14
N ILE A 32 -10.78 -2.07 -6.19
CA ILE A 32 -12.25 -2.11 -6.30
C ILE A 32 -12.82 -0.70 -6.43
N ILE A 33 -12.41 0.24 -5.56
CA ILE A 33 -12.89 1.62 -5.61
C ILE A 33 -12.51 2.28 -6.94
N SER A 34 -11.27 2.07 -7.41
CA SER A 34 -10.82 2.63 -8.69
C SER A 34 -11.63 2.10 -9.88
N ILE A 35 -11.97 0.81 -9.90
CA ILE A 35 -12.84 0.22 -10.94
C ILE A 35 -14.24 0.83 -10.89
N ILE A 36 -14.83 0.97 -9.70
CA ILE A 36 -16.15 1.58 -9.53
C ILE A 36 -16.14 3.03 -10.03
N LEU A 37 -15.15 3.83 -9.64
CA LEU A 37 -15.02 5.21 -10.07
C LEU A 37 -14.84 5.32 -11.59
N ALA A 38 -14.02 4.46 -12.21
CA ALA A 38 -13.84 4.44 -13.66
C ALA A 38 -15.14 4.11 -14.42
N ILE A 39 -15.93 3.17 -13.92
CA ILE A 39 -17.26 2.86 -14.50
C ILE A 39 -18.19 4.06 -14.38
N LEU A 40 -18.26 4.70 -13.20
CA LEU A 40 -19.11 5.87 -12.99
C LEU A 40 -18.71 7.04 -13.91
N GLU A 41 -17.42 7.31 -14.04
CA GLU A 41 -16.89 8.31 -14.96
C GLU A 41 -17.30 8.02 -16.41
N SER A 42 -17.15 6.77 -16.86
CA SER A 42 -17.55 6.35 -18.20
C SER A 42 -19.06 6.50 -18.44
N LEU A 43 -19.90 6.25 -17.43
CA LEU A 43 -21.35 6.38 -17.55
C LEU A 43 -21.81 7.85 -17.55
N LEU A 44 -21.12 8.71 -16.81
CA LEU A 44 -21.46 10.13 -16.67
C LEU A 44 -20.81 11.01 -17.75
N GLY A 45 -19.90 10.46 -18.57
CA GLY A 45 -19.14 11.22 -19.57
C GLY A 45 -18.12 12.19 -18.96
N ILE A 46 -17.75 11.97 -17.69
CA ILE A 46 -16.74 12.76 -16.97
C ILE A 46 -15.40 12.05 -17.14
N THR A 47 -14.33 12.79 -17.45
CA THR A 47 -13.01 12.18 -17.71
C THR A 47 -12.05 12.41 -16.55
N ASN A 48 -11.67 11.34 -15.87
CA ASN A 48 -10.54 11.27 -14.92
C ASN A 48 -10.56 12.24 -13.72
N VAL A 49 -11.69 12.89 -13.43
CA VAL A 49 -11.80 13.84 -12.31
C VAL A 49 -11.92 13.10 -10.97
N LEU A 50 -12.86 12.17 -10.87
CA LEU A 50 -13.13 11.40 -9.65
C LEU A 50 -12.00 10.41 -9.35
N THR A 51 -11.54 9.69 -10.37
CA THR A 51 -10.40 8.77 -10.25
C THR A 51 -9.13 9.53 -9.88
N GLY A 52 -8.88 10.68 -10.50
CA GLY A 52 -7.74 11.55 -10.18
C GLY A 52 -7.75 12.07 -8.73
N LEU A 53 -8.89 12.61 -8.27
CA LEU A 53 -9.04 13.07 -6.88
C LEU A 53 -8.87 11.93 -5.88
N TYR A 54 -9.43 10.75 -6.18
CA TYR A 54 -9.27 9.58 -5.34
C TYR A 54 -7.81 9.14 -5.26
N SER A 55 -7.11 9.04 -6.41
CA SER A 55 -5.69 8.70 -6.45
C SER A 55 -4.82 9.65 -5.61
N LEU A 56 -5.10 10.95 -5.66
CA LEU A 56 -4.42 11.93 -4.81
C LEU A 56 -4.73 11.72 -3.33
N ALA A 57 -6.00 11.47 -2.98
CA ALA A 57 -6.41 11.23 -1.60
C ALA A 57 -5.75 9.99 -0.99
N VAL A 58 -5.52 8.93 -1.77
CA VAL A 58 -4.90 7.69 -1.30
C VAL A 58 -3.39 7.60 -1.52
N LEU A 59 -2.77 8.61 -2.14
CA LEU A 59 -1.34 8.62 -2.45
C LEU A 59 -0.47 8.45 -1.20
N LEU A 60 -0.68 9.31 -0.20
CA LEU A 60 0.08 9.29 1.05
C LEU A 60 -0.12 8.00 1.86
N PRO A 61 -1.35 7.51 2.10
CA PRO A 61 -1.53 6.25 2.83
C PRO A 61 -1.00 5.03 2.06
N SER A 62 -1.02 5.07 0.71
CA SER A 62 -0.39 4.02 -0.12
C SER A 62 1.12 3.98 0.09
N LEU A 63 1.76 5.14 0.14
CA LEU A 63 3.19 5.24 0.43
C LEU A 63 3.51 4.79 1.86
N ALA A 64 2.72 5.25 2.83
CA ALA A 64 2.90 4.93 4.25
C ALA A 64 2.77 3.42 4.53
N VAL A 65 1.77 2.74 3.94
CA VAL A 65 1.62 1.29 4.10
C VAL A 65 2.73 0.51 3.39
N ALA A 66 3.21 0.98 2.23
CA ALA A 66 4.35 0.38 1.54
C ALA A 66 5.65 0.47 2.37
N PHE A 67 5.91 1.63 3.01
CA PHE A 67 7.05 1.82 3.93
C PHE A 67 6.99 0.83 5.08
N ARG A 68 5.85 0.79 5.78
CA ARG A 68 5.63 -0.15 6.89
C ARG A 68 5.72 -1.61 6.45
N ARG A 69 5.37 -1.92 5.19
CA ARG A 69 5.48 -3.27 4.64
C ARG A 69 6.93 -3.67 4.35
N LEU A 70 7.74 -2.75 3.85
CA LEU A 70 9.18 -2.95 3.67
C LEU A 70 9.87 -3.12 5.03
N HIS A 71 9.54 -2.26 6.00
CA HIS A 71 10.00 -2.38 7.39
C HIS A 71 9.61 -3.72 8.03
N ASP A 72 8.42 -4.24 7.75
CA ASP A 72 7.95 -5.53 8.27
C ASP A 72 8.76 -6.74 7.78
N THR A 73 9.43 -6.61 6.62
CA THR A 73 10.33 -7.64 6.08
C THR A 73 11.82 -7.31 6.35
N GLY A 74 12.09 -6.41 7.29
CA GLY A 74 13.46 -6.03 7.68
C GLY A 74 14.21 -5.19 6.64
N ARG A 75 13.50 -4.52 5.72
CA ARG A 75 14.09 -3.69 4.65
C ARG A 75 13.92 -2.22 4.96
N SER A 76 14.87 -1.41 4.49
CA SER A 76 14.68 0.04 4.49
C SER A 76 13.53 0.44 3.56
N ALA A 77 12.78 1.48 3.91
CA ALA A 77 11.72 2.01 3.03
C ALA A 77 12.26 2.52 1.68
N TRP A 78 13.55 2.89 1.61
CA TRP A 78 14.20 3.34 0.38
C TRP A 78 14.18 2.33 -0.76
N TRP A 79 13.99 1.04 -0.46
CA TRP A 79 13.76 0.03 -1.50
C TRP A 79 12.57 0.37 -2.41
N ILE A 80 11.60 1.18 -1.97
CA ILE A 80 10.50 1.62 -2.83
C ILE A 80 10.97 2.33 -4.11
N LEU A 81 12.15 3.00 -4.07
CA LEU A 81 12.71 3.71 -5.22
C LEU A 81 13.10 2.78 -6.38
N ILE A 82 13.33 1.49 -6.12
CA ILE A 82 13.61 0.54 -7.20
C ILE A 82 12.41 0.43 -8.16
N GLY A 83 11.20 0.79 -7.71
CA GLY A 83 10.01 0.87 -8.56
C GLY A 83 10.12 1.88 -9.70
N LEU A 84 11.10 2.80 -9.65
CA LEU A 84 11.44 3.69 -10.77
C LEU A 84 12.11 2.93 -11.93
N ILE A 85 12.65 1.73 -11.69
CA ILE A 85 13.16 0.84 -12.72
C ILE A 85 11.99 0.02 -13.27
N PRO A 86 11.58 0.23 -14.53
CA PRO A 86 10.41 -0.44 -15.09
C PRO A 86 10.62 -1.95 -15.13
N LEU A 87 9.52 -2.69 -14.97
CA LEU A 87 9.45 -4.16 -14.96
C LEU A 87 10.24 -4.84 -13.83
N ILE A 88 11.57 -4.77 -13.84
CA ILE A 88 12.44 -5.46 -12.88
C ILE A 88 12.21 -4.93 -11.46
N GLY A 89 12.18 -3.61 -11.28
CA GLY A 89 11.93 -2.99 -9.99
C GLY A 89 10.56 -3.36 -9.41
N ALA A 90 9.53 -3.34 -10.26
CA ALA A 90 8.18 -3.76 -9.89
C ALA A 90 8.12 -5.22 -9.45
N ILE A 91 8.77 -6.13 -10.19
CA ILE A 91 8.84 -7.56 -9.82
C ILE A 91 9.50 -7.73 -8.45
N ILE A 92 10.65 -7.09 -8.20
CA ILE A 92 11.34 -7.17 -6.90
C ILE A 92 10.45 -6.67 -5.75
N LEU A 93 9.78 -5.53 -5.93
CA LEU A 93 8.87 -4.98 -4.92
C LEU A 93 7.68 -5.92 -4.65
N ILE A 94 7.08 -6.50 -5.70
CA ILE A 94 5.99 -7.47 -5.54
C ILE A 94 6.48 -8.67 -4.71
N VAL A 95 7.67 -9.19 -5.01
CA VAL A 95 8.28 -10.29 -4.23
C VAL A 95 8.40 -9.89 -2.76
N PHE A 96 8.92 -8.70 -2.46
CA PHE A 96 9.03 -8.20 -1.08
C PHE A 96 7.66 -8.06 -0.40
N TYR A 97 6.66 -7.54 -1.11
CA TYR A 97 5.31 -7.39 -0.56
C TYR A 97 4.62 -8.74 -0.31
N CYS A 98 4.98 -9.79 -1.03
CA CYS A 98 4.47 -11.15 -0.86
C CYS A 98 5.16 -11.97 0.25
N GLN A 99 6.40 -11.64 0.63
CA GLN A 99 7.17 -12.34 1.67
C GLN A 99 6.44 -12.37 3.02
N ASP A 100 6.83 -13.24 3.95
CA ASP A 100 6.22 -13.19 5.28
C ASP A 100 6.85 -12.11 6.17
N SER A 101 6.15 -11.72 7.23
CA SER A 101 6.69 -10.80 8.26
C SER A 101 7.94 -11.41 8.91
N ASP A 102 8.94 -10.58 9.21
CA ASP A 102 10.10 -11.03 10.00
C ASP A 102 9.60 -11.60 11.34
N PRO A 103 9.92 -12.87 11.66
CA PRO A 103 9.44 -13.51 12.89
C PRO A 103 9.95 -12.81 14.15
N ASN A 104 11.11 -12.15 14.06
CA ASN A 104 11.73 -11.48 15.19
C ASN A 104 11.22 -10.03 15.35
N GLU A 105 11.48 -9.47 16.53
CA GLU A 105 11.41 -8.04 16.72
C GLU A 105 12.50 -7.36 15.88
N ASN A 106 12.14 -6.25 15.22
CA ASN A 106 13.09 -5.44 14.48
C ASN A 106 13.00 -3.98 14.96
N GLN A 107 13.85 -3.11 14.41
CA GLN A 107 13.92 -1.69 14.79
C GLN A 107 12.59 -0.90 14.63
N HIS A 108 11.58 -1.49 13.98
CA HIS A 108 10.25 -0.91 13.78
C HIS A 108 9.18 -1.53 14.68
N GLY A 109 9.56 -2.39 15.63
CA GLY A 109 8.70 -2.96 16.66
C GLY A 109 8.43 -4.46 16.53
N PRO A 110 7.56 -5.00 17.40
CA PRO A 110 7.25 -6.43 17.44
C PRO A 110 6.50 -6.90 16.20
N ASN A 111 6.49 -8.21 15.97
CA ASN A 111 5.82 -8.80 14.83
C ASN A 111 4.30 -8.53 14.90
N PRO A 112 3.68 -7.94 13.85
CA PRO A 112 2.27 -7.57 13.85
C PRO A 112 1.29 -8.77 13.86
N LYS A 113 1.79 -10.01 13.83
CA LYS A 113 1.01 -11.24 13.98
C LYS A 113 0.93 -11.76 15.42
N GLN A 114 1.77 -11.25 16.31
CA GLN A 114 1.76 -11.61 17.74
C GLN A 114 0.57 -10.97 18.45
#